data_AF-A0AA48KHT0-F1
#
_entry.id   AF-A0AA48KHT0-F1
#
_cell.length_a   1.000
_cell.length_b   1.000
_cell.length_c   1.000
_cell.angle_alpha   90.00
_cell.angle_beta   90.00
_cell.angle_gamma   90.00
#
_symmetry.space_group_name_H-M   'P 1'
#
loop_
_entity.id
_entity.type
_entity.pdbx_description
1 polymer ?
#
loop_
_entity_poly.entity_id
_entity_poly.type
_entity_poly.pdbx_seq_one_letter_code
_entity_poly.pdbx_strand_id
1 'polypeptide(L)'
;MPFARGGVVQGPTMFPMRGATGLMGEAGPEAILPLARGADGRLGVAGPGGGAGPVQVVMNITTPDVQGFARSQTQIAAQMGRALARGQRNR
;
A
#
# COMPACT_ATOMS: atom_id res chain seq x y z
N MET A 1 23.82 1.21 -2.65
CA MET A 1 23.29 2.30 -3.49
C MET A 1 22.57 3.31 -2.61
N PRO A 2 23.02 4.57 -2.55
CA PRO A 2 22.26 5.63 -1.88
C PRO A 2 20.87 5.79 -2.54
N PHE A 3 19.87 6.15 -1.74
CA PHE A 3 18.48 6.41 -2.17
C PHE A 3 17.70 5.26 -2.84
N ALA A 4 18.23 4.03 -2.86
CA ALA A 4 17.53 2.87 -3.44
C ALA A 4 16.18 2.54 -2.76
N ARG A 5 15.98 3.01 -1.53
CA ARG A 5 14.72 2.89 -0.77
C ARG A 5 14.00 4.24 -0.61
N GLY A 6 14.37 5.24 -1.42
CA GLY A 6 14.01 6.64 -1.23
C GLY A 6 14.96 7.39 -0.30
N GLY A 7 14.67 8.66 -0.07
CA GLY A 7 15.41 9.54 0.83
C GLY A 7 15.18 11.01 0.54
N VAL A 8 16.02 11.88 1.10
CA VAL A 8 15.99 13.32 0.86
C VAL A 8 17.38 13.80 0.48
N VAL A 9 17.46 14.63 -0.56
CA VAL A 9 18.65 15.34 -0.98
C VAL A 9 18.61 16.71 -0.33
N GLN A 10 19.56 17.01 0.54
CA GLN A 10 19.58 18.25 1.33
C GLN A 10 20.37 19.38 0.68
N GLY A 11 20.98 19.14 -0.49
CA GLY A 11 21.76 20.13 -1.23
C GLY A 11 22.36 19.57 -2.51
N PRO A 12 23.13 20.38 -3.25
CA PRO A 12 23.65 20.05 -4.57
C PRO A 12 24.35 18.69 -4.61
N THR A 13 23.80 17.76 -5.39
CA THR A 13 24.33 16.39 -5.52
C THR A 13 24.44 16.02 -7.00
N MET A 14 25.64 15.61 -7.41
CA MET A 14 25.90 15.18 -8.78
C MET A 14 25.60 13.69 -8.98
N PHE A 15 25.07 13.32 -10.14
CA PHE A 15 24.90 11.91 -10.52
C PHE A 15 25.27 11.67 -11.99
N PRO A 16 25.80 10.47 -12.31
CA PRO A 16 26.20 10.16 -13.68
C PRO A 16 24.98 10.01 -14.59
N MET A 17 25.05 10.57 -15.79
CA MET A 17 24.12 10.36 -16.89
C MET A 17 24.88 9.85 -18.12
N ARG A 18 24.18 9.30 -19.11
CA ARG A 18 24.83 8.82 -20.34
C ARG A 18 25.39 10.00 -21.13
N GLY A 19 26.70 10.22 -21.05
CA GLY A 19 27.40 11.30 -21.76
C GLY A 19 27.32 12.69 -21.10
N ALA A 20 26.81 12.77 -19.87
CA ALA A 20 26.68 14.01 -19.11
C ALA A 20 26.68 13.76 -17.61
N THR A 21 26.71 14.83 -16.82
CA THR A 21 26.50 14.79 -15.37
C THR A 21 25.21 15.55 -15.04
N GLY A 22 24.33 14.93 -14.27
CA GLY A 22 23.13 15.57 -13.73
C GLY A 22 23.41 16.20 -12.37
N LEU A 23 22.66 17.25 -12.04
CA LEU A 23 22.65 17.91 -10.74
C LEU A 23 21.23 17.81 -10.14
N MET A 24 21.12 17.49 -8.85
CA MET A 24 19.88 17.52 -8.07
C MET A 24 20.08 18.30 -6.76
N GLY A 25 19.00 18.73 -6.11
CA GLY A 25 19.07 19.49 -4.85
C GLY A 25 19.50 20.95 -5.01
N GLU A 26 19.18 21.59 -6.14
CA GLU A 26 19.53 22.99 -6.41
C GLU A 26 18.55 23.98 -5.75
N ALA A 27 17.32 23.55 -5.49
CA ALA A 27 16.24 24.38 -4.93
C ALA A 27 15.90 24.06 -3.47
N GLY A 28 16.86 23.52 -2.70
CA GLY A 28 16.67 23.12 -1.31
C GLY A 28 16.35 21.62 -1.16
N PRO A 29 15.72 21.20 -0.04
CA PRO A 29 15.41 19.80 0.22
C PRO A 29 14.50 19.17 -0.83
N GLU A 30 15.00 18.14 -1.52
CA GLU A 30 14.27 17.39 -2.55
C GLU A 30 14.04 15.94 -2.12
N ALA A 31 12.82 15.42 -2.30
CA ALA A 31 12.47 14.05 -1.93
C ALA A 31 12.74 13.06 -3.08
N ILE A 32 13.35 11.92 -2.74
CA ILE A 32 13.49 10.77 -3.63
C ILE A 32 12.47 9.71 -3.20
N LEU A 33 11.53 9.43 -4.11
CA LEU A 33 10.46 8.48 -3.88
C LEU A 33 10.78 7.15 -4.59
N PRO A 34 10.67 6.00 -3.91
CA PRO A 34 10.80 4.72 -4.57
C PRO A 34 9.66 4.55 -5.60
N LEU A 35 9.96 3.91 -6.73
CA LEU A 35 8.98 3.60 -7.76
C LEU A 35 8.77 2.09 -7.83
N ALA A 36 7.55 1.67 -8.12
CA ALA A 36 7.20 0.27 -8.35
C ALA A 36 6.24 0.17 -9.53
N ARG A 37 6.24 -0.97 -10.23
CA ARG A 37 5.20 -1.27 -11.21
C ARG A 37 3.98 -1.86 -10.52
N GLY A 38 2.80 -1.37 -10.89
CA GLY A 38 1.53 -1.96 -10.47
C GLY A 38 1.23 -3.29 -11.17
N ALA A 39 0.16 -3.95 -10.75
CA ALA A 39 -0.35 -5.16 -11.41
C ALA A 39 -0.75 -4.93 -12.88
N ASP A 40 -1.07 -3.68 -13.24
CA ASP A 40 -1.33 -3.21 -14.60
C ASP A 40 -0.03 -2.93 -15.40
N GLY A 41 1.14 -3.17 -14.81
CA GLY A 41 2.46 -2.95 -15.41
C GLY A 41 2.88 -1.48 -15.48
N ARG A 42 2.05 -0.53 -15.05
CA ARG A 42 2.36 0.90 -15.08
C ARG A 42 3.30 1.27 -13.95
N LEU A 43 4.24 2.17 -14.21
CA LEU A 43 5.17 2.67 -13.21
C LEU A 43 4.46 3.73 -12.35
N GLY A 44 4.52 3.58 -11.04
CA GLY A 44 3.99 4.55 -10.08
C GLY A 44 4.92 4.74 -8.90
N VAL A 45 4.60 5.73 -8.07
CA VAL A 45 5.29 5.94 -6.79
C VAL A 45 4.91 4.82 -5.83
N ALA A 46 5.91 4.14 -5.29
CA ALA A 46 5.75 3.15 -4.24
C ALA A 46 5.42 3.87 -2.93
N GLY A 47 4.13 4.11 -2.72
CA GLY A 47 3.61 4.57 -1.44
C GLY A 47 3.50 3.41 -0.45
N PRO A 48 3.55 3.68 0.87
CA PRO A 48 3.22 2.71 1.92
C PRO A 48 1.83 2.05 1.78
N GLY A 49 0.98 2.54 0.87
CA GLY A 49 -0.38 2.03 0.62
C GLY A 49 -0.57 1.27 -0.70
N GLY A 50 0.49 1.00 -1.48
CA GLY A 50 0.38 0.26 -2.75
C GLY A 50 0.11 -1.24 -2.59
N GLY A 51 0.39 -1.79 -1.41
CA GLY A 51 -0.05 -3.12 -1.00
C GLY A 51 -1.15 -2.96 0.03
N ALA A 52 -2.35 -3.44 -0.33
CA ALA A 52 -3.54 -3.58 0.52
C ALA A 52 -3.34 -3.12 1.97
N GLY A 53 -3.66 -1.84 2.25
CA GLY A 53 -3.85 -1.39 3.62
C GLY A 53 -4.80 -2.35 4.36
N PRO A 54 -4.69 -2.46 5.70
CA PRO A 54 -5.50 -3.38 6.47
C PRO A 54 -6.97 -3.24 6.07
N VAL A 55 -7.56 -4.33 5.57
CA VAL A 55 -8.96 -4.35 5.17
C VAL A 55 -9.79 -4.21 6.45
N GLN A 56 -10.19 -2.98 6.76
CA GLN A 56 -11.05 -2.71 7.90
C GLN A 56 -12.49 -3.08 7.51
N VAL A 57 -13.00 -4.14 8.12
CA VAL A 57 -14.40 -4.58 7.97
C VAL A 57 -15.15 -4.16 9.21
N VAL A 58 -16.05 -3.19 9.08
CA VAL A 58 -16.99 -2.82 10.15
C VAL A 58 -18.31 -3.53 9.87
N MET A 59 -18.75 -4.39 10.80
CA MET A 59 -20.02 -5.12 10.70
C MET A 59 -20.94 -4.67 11.82
N ASN A 60 -22.02 -3.97 11.46
CA ASN A 60 -23.08 -3.60 12.38
C ASN A 60 -24.17 -4.67 12.34
N ILE A 61 -24.44 -5.29 13.49
CA ILE A 61 -25.40 -6.40 13.59
C ILE A 61 -26.55 -5.94 14.48
N THR A 62 -27.75 -5.89 13.91
CA THR A 62 -28.98 -5.61 14.65
C THR A 62 -29.83 -6.87 14.62
N THR A 63 -30.01 -7.52 15.77
CA THR A 63 -30.81 -8.74 15.89
C THR A 63 -31.76 -8.64 17.09
N PRO A 64 -33.05 -9.02 16.93
CA PRO A 64 -33.96 -9.15 18.07
C PRO A 64 -33.69 -10.42 18.90
N ASP A 65 -33.00 -11.42 18.35
CA ASP A 65 -32.63 -12.66 19.03
C ASP A 65 -31.10 -12.75 19.20
N VAL A 66 -30.63 -12.44 20.40
CA VAL A 66 -29.21 -12.47 20.77
C VAL A 66 -28.70 -13.90 20.94
N GLN A 67 -29.55 -14.84 21.39
CA GLN A 67 -29.15 -16.23 21.60
C GLN A 67 -29.05 -17.02 20.29
N GLY A 68 -29.94 -16.76 19.32
CA GLY A 68 -29.80 -17.26 17.96
C GLY A 68 -28.53 -16.75 17.27
N PHE A 69 -28.18 -15.48 17.51
CA PHE A 69 -26.94 -14.91 16.99
C PHE A 69 -25.70 -15.57 17.62
N ALA A 70 -25.66 -15.73 18.95
CA ALA A 70 -24.54 -16.39 19.63
C ALA A 70 -24.27 -17.81 19.10
N ARG A 71 -25.34 -18.57 18.77
CA ARG A 71 -25.23 -19.92 18.20
C ARG A 71 -24.76 -19.95 16.75
N SER A 72 -25.00 -18.88 15.99
CA SER A 72 -24.65 -18.77 14.55
C SER A 72 -23.38 -17.95 14.30
N GLN A 73 -22.81 -17.33 15.34
CA GLN A 73 -21.62 -16.48 15.25
C GLN A 73 -20.46 -17.17 14.49
N THR A 74 -20.22 -18.46 14.76
CA THR A 74 -19.15 -19.24 14.11
C THR A 74 -19.40 -19.44 12.61
N GLN A 75 -20.66 -19.60 12.21
CA GLN A 75 -21.05 -19.75 10.80
C GLN A 75 -20.92 -18.44 10.03
N ILE A 76 -21.31 -17.31 10.65
CA ILE A 76 -21.17 -15.97 10.09
C ILE A 76 -19.68 -15.62 9.93
N ALA A 77 -18.86 -15.91 10.95
CA ALA A 77 -17.42 -15.74 10.88
C ALA A 77 -16.78 -16.56 9.75
N ALA A 78 -17.20 -17.82 9.58
CA ALA A 78 -16.72 -18.68 8.50
C ALA A 78 -17.13 -18.18 7.10
N GLN A 79 -18.35 -17.64 6.96
CA GLN A 79 -18.79 -17.01 5.71
C GLN A 79 -18.00 -15.73 5.40
N MET A 80 -17.71 -14.91 6.41
CA MET A 80 -16.91 -13.69 6.27
C MET A 80 -15.46 -14.01 5.87
N GLY A 81 -14.82 -14.99 6.51
CA GLY A 81 -13.48 -15.44 6.14
C GLY A 81 -13.39 -15.87 4.67
N ARG A 82 -14.41 -16.60 4.18
CA ARG A 82 -14.50 -16.98 2.75
C ARG A 82 -14.72 -15.79 1.82
N ALA A 83 -15.48 -14.79 2.24
CA ALA A 83 -15.70 -13.57 1.45
C ALA A 83 -14.42 -12.74 1.32
N LEU A 84 -13.69 -12.55 2.43
CA LEU A 84 -12.43 -11.81 2.46
C LEU A 84 -11.34 -12.51 1.66
N ALA A 85 -11.23 -13.83 1.77
CA ALA A 85 -10.28 -14.63 0.98
C ALA A 85 -10.58 -14.61 -0.54
N ARG A 86 -11.82 -14.34 -0.96
CA ARG A 86 -12.15 -14.10 -2.38
C ARG A 86 -11.78 -12.68 -2.80
N GLY A 87 -12.07 -11.68 -1.96
CA GLY A 87 -11.71 -10.28 -2.24
C GLY A 87 -10.20 -10.02 -2.32
N GLN A 88 -9.40 -10.74 -1.54
CA GLN A 88 -7.93 -10.66 -1.60
C GLN A 88 -7.34 -11.31 -2.86
N ARG A 89 -8.02 -12.30 -3.47
CA ARG A 89 -7.54 -13.00 -4.67
C ARG A 89 -7.89 -12.32 -5.99
N ASN A 90 -8.86 -11.41 -5.99
CA ASN A 90 -9.31 -10.68 -7.17
C ASN A 90 -8.66 -9.27 -7.30
N ARG A 91 -7.53 -9.03 -6.65
CA ARG A 91 -6.75 -7.78 -6.76
C ARG A 91 -5.46 -8.01 -7.54
#